data_AF-A0A0G0KXE9-F1
#
_entry.id   AF-A0A0G0KXE9-F1
#
_cell.length_a   1.000
_cell.length_b   1.000
_cell.length_c   1.000
_cell.angle_alpha   90.00
_cell.angle_beta   90.00
_cell.angle_gamma   90.00
#
_symmetry.space_group_name_H-M   'P 1'
#
loop_
_entity.id
_entity.type
_entity.pdbx_description
1 polymer ?
#
loop_
_entity_poly.entity_id
_entity_poly.type
_entity_poly.pdbx_seq_one_letter_code
_entity_poly.pdbx_strand_id
1 'polypeptide(L)'
;MRNIKLTEGEFYHIYNRGVDKRIIFINRRDFDRFLESMEIFNIKESIGNLTRYSNKAKEKERLVDFIVYCINQNHFHFIITPS
;
A
#
# COMPACT_ATOMS: atom_id res chain seq x y z
N MET A 1 -14.96 -8.56 -15.06
CA MET A 1 -14.28 -9.27 -13.96
C MET A 1 -12.96 -9.80 -14.50
N ARG A 2 -11.82 -9.60 -13.82
CA ARG A 2 -10.51 -10.07 -14.32
C ARG A 2 -10.45 -11.60 -14.20
N ASN A 3 -10.10 -12.32 -15.26
CA ASN A 3 -10.11 -13.79 -15.31
C ASN A 3 -8.71 -14.42 -15.19
N ILE A 4 -7.76 -13.68 -14.61
CA ILE A 4 -6.37 -14.09 -14.41
C ILE A 4 -6.21 -14.46 -12.95
N LYS A 5 -5.73 -15.67 -12.68
CA LYS A 5 -5.41 -16.13 -11.32
C LYS A 5 -4.16 -15.39 -10.84
N LEU A 6 -4.25 -14.80 -9.66
CA LEU A 6 -3.07 -14.24 -8.98
C LEU A 6 -2.22 -15.42 -8.48
N THR A 7 -0.94 -15.42 -8.84
CA THR A 7 0.04 -16.44 -8.50
C THR A 7 1.35 -15.80 -8.03
N GLU A 8 2.15 -16.59 -7.32
CA GLU A 8 3.48 -16.20 -6.82
C GLU A 8 4.48 -16.07 -7.98
N GLY A 9 5.51 -15.23 -7.80
CA GLY A 9 6.55 -14.98 -8.82
C GLY A 9 6.17 -13.98 -9.91
N GLU A 10 4.93 -13.49 -9.90
CA GLU A 10 4.43 -12.50 -10.87
C GLU A 10 4.38 -11.08 -10.29
N PHE A 11 4.49 -10.10 -11.17
CA PHE A 11 4.42 -8.68 -10.82
C PHE A 11 3.08 -8.08 -11.23
N TYR A 12 2.48 -7.31 -10.32
CA TYR A 12 1.16 -6.72 -10.50
C TYR A 12 1.22 -5.21 -10.44
N HIS A 13 0.67 -4.55 -11.46
CA HIS A 13 0.42 -3.12 -11.45
C HIS A 13 -0.90 -2.80 -10.77
N ILE A 14 -0.83 -2.22 -9.59
CA ILE A 14 -1.99 -1.72 -8.84
C ILE A 14 -2.11 -0.22 -9.07
N TYR A 15 -3.31 0.22 -9.38
CA TYR A 15 -3.64 1.62 -9.60
C TYR A 15 -4.92 1.98 -8.87
N ASN A 16 -4.90 3.11 -8.17
CA ASN A 16 -6.09 3.70 -7.59
C ASN A 16 -6.07 5.23 -7.78
N ARG A 17 -7.25 5.82 -7.86
CA ARG A 17 -7.47 7.25 -8.09
C ARG A 17 -8.66 7.74 -7.28
N GLY A 18 -8.58 8.98 -6.80
CA GLY A 18 -9.70 9.66 -6.16
C GLY A 18 -10.96 9.68 -7.03
N VAL A 19 -12.12 9.37 -6.43
CA VAL A 19 -13.43 9.45 -7.09
C VAL A 19 -13.63 10.85 -7.66
N ASP A 20 -14.16 10.94 -8.88
CA ASP A 20 -14.30 12.19 -9.64
C ASP A 20 -12.97 12.94 -9.82
N LYS A 21 -11.85 12.20 -9.86
CA LYS A 21 -10.49 12.74 -10.02
C LYS A 21 -10.06 13.67 -8.88
N ARG A 22 -10.74 13.62 -7.74
CA ARG A 22 -10.47 14.45 -6.56
C ARG A 22 -9.06 14.20 -6.01
N ILE A 23 -8.51 15.25 -5.40
CA ILE A 23 -7.25 15.22 -4.67
C ILE A 23 -7.41 14.26 -3.48
N ILE A 24 -6.45 13.33 -3.34
CA ILE A 24 -6.40 12.37 -2.22
C ILE A 24 -5.35 12.77 -1.18
N PHE A 25 -4.40 13.63 -1.55
CA PHE A 25 -3.41 14.22 -0.64
C PHE A 25 -3.60 15.74 -0.61
N ILE A 26 -4.33 16.25 0.38
CA ILE A 26 -4.65 17.68 0.49
C ILE A 26 -3.41 18.44 0.96
N ASN A 27 -2.65 17.84 1.88
CA ASN A 27 -1.45 18.43 2.45
C ASN A 27 -0.35 17.36 2.61
N ARG A 28 0.82 17.81 3.09
CA ARG A 28 1.98 16.93 3.29
C ARG A 28 1.73 15.84 4.34
N ARG A 29 0.95 16.13 5.38
CA ARG A 29 0.63 15.17 6.44
C ARG A 29 -0.19 13.99 5.90
N ASP A 30 -1.11 14.22 4.97
CA ASP A 30 -1.87 13.15 4.33
C ASP A 30 -0.94 12.23 3.52
N PHE A 31 0.01 12.81 2.80
CA PHE A 31 1.01 12.08 2.03
C PHE A 31 1.94 11.25 2.94
N ASP A 32 2.47 11.85 4.01
CA ASP A 32 3.34 11.13 4.96
C ASP A 32 2.58 10.00 5.65
N ARG A 33 1.31 10.23 6.03
CA ARG A 33 0.44 9.20 6.60
C ARG A 33 0.15 8.07 5.63
N PHE A 34 0.06 8.36 4.34
CA PHE A 34 -0.12 7.34 3.30
C PHE A 34 1.11 6.44 3.18
N LEU A 35 2.31 7.02 3.17
CA LEU A 35 3.57 6.26 3.17
C LEU A 35 3.69 5.38 4.42
N GLU A 36 3.38 5.93 5.59
CA GLU A 36 3.34 5.16 6.83
C GLU A 36 2.32 4.01 6.74
N SER A 37 1.15 4.27 6.17
CA SER A 37 0.10 3.27 5.97
C SER A 37 0.53 2.13 5.04
N MET A 38 1.34 2.41 4.01
CA MET A 38 1.89 1.37 3.13
C MET A 38 2.75 0.36 3.90
N GLU A 39 3.49 0.79 4.91
CA GLU A 39 4.26 -0.11 5.78
C GLU A 39 3.38 -0.75 6.85
N ILE A 40 2.52 0.05 7.47
CA ILE A 40 1.64 -0.39 8.55
C ILE A 40 0.79 -1.57 8.09
N PHE A 41 -0.01 -1.37 7.04
CA PHE A 41 -1.00 -2.35 6.61
C PHE A 41 -0.42 -3.52 5.80
N ASN A 42 0.88 -3.50 5.49
CA ASN A 42 1.54 -4.55 4.73
C ASN A 42 2.14 -5.63 5.64
N ILE A 43 1.34 -6.15 6.56
CA ILE A 43 1.71 -7.28 7.43
C ILE A 43 0.59 -8.32 7.43
N LYS A 44 0.94 -9.61 7.52
CA LYS A 44 -0.06 -10.70 7.56
C LYS A 44 -0.90 -10.70 8.83
N GLU A 45 -0.33 -10.24 9.93
CA GLU A 45 -1.02 -10.15 11.21
C GLU A 45 -2.01 -8.99 11.26
N SER A 46 -3.14 -9.17 11.93
CA SER A 46 -4.10 -8.09 12.14
C SER A 46 -3.50 -6.97 13.00
N ILE A 47 -3.58 -5.75 12.50
CA ILE A 47 -3.26 -4.55 13.25
C ILE A 47 -4.50 -4.21 14.06
N GLY A 48 -4.44 -4.46 15.37
CA GLY A 48 -5.48 -4.04 16.29
C GLY A 48 -5.52 -2.51 16.39
N ASN A 49 -4.94 -1.96 17.46
CA ASN A 49 -4.95 -0.52 17.64
C ASN A 49 -3.79 0.16 16.90
N LEU A 50 -4.11 1.08 15.99
CA LEU A 50 -3.16 1.85 15.18
C LEU A 50 -2.23 2.72 16.03
N THR A 51 -2.65 3.14 17.23
CA THR A 51 -1.79 3.88 18.17
C THR A 51 -0.71 3.03 18.82
N ARG A 52 -0.84 1.70 18.77
CA ARG A 52 0.12 0.73 19.31
C ARG A 52 1.08 0.20 18.25
N TYR A 53 1.12 0.78 17.06
CA TYR A 53 2.08 0.37 16.05
C TYR A 53 3.50 0.69 16.54
N SER A 54 4.14 -0.32 17.12
CA SER A 54 5.53 -0.24 17.57
C SER A 54 6.44 -0.51 16.39
N ASN A 55 7.64 0.09 16.38
CA ASN A 55 8.69 -0.12 15.38
C ASN A 55 9.10 -1.60 15.13
N LYS A 56 8.55 -2.57 15.89
CA LYS A 56 8.73 -4.01 15.71
C LYS A 56 8.06 -4.59 14.47
N ALA A 57 7.23 -3.82 13.75
CA ALA A 57 6.58 -4.33 12.55
C ALA A 57 7.54 -4.71 11.42
N LYS A 58 8.79 -4.23 11.46
CA LYS A 58 9.84 -4.67 10.52
C LYS A 58 10.21 -6.14 10.64
N GLU A 59 9.90 -6.80 11.76
CA GLU A 59 10.17 -8.22 11.98
C GLU A 59 8.99 -9.12 11.56
N LYS A 60 7.87 -8.54 11.11
CA LYS A 60 6.66 -9.29 10.77
C LYS A 60 6.64 -9.70 9.30
N GLU A 61 6.01 -10.84 9.02
CA GLU A 61 5.76 -11.29 7.65
C GLU A 61 4.88 -10.29 6.90
N ARG A 62 5.33 -9.94 5.68
CA ARG A 62 4.65 -8.99 4.80
C ARG A 62 3.58 -9.69 3.96
N LEU A 63 2.60 -8.92 3.48
CA LEU A 63 1.60 -9.42 2.53
C LEU A 63 2.16 -9.42 1.11
N VAL A 64 2.85 -8.33 0.75
CA VAL A 64 3.42 -8.11 -0.58
C VAL A 64 4.72 -7.32 -0.49
N ASP A 65 5.56 -7.44 -1.51
CA ASP A 65 6.73 -6.58 -1.68
C ASP A 65 6.43 -5.48 -2.69
N PHE A 66 6.69 -4.24 -2.26
CA PHE A 66 6.65 -3.07 -3.15
C PHE A 66 7.96 -2.98 -3.92
N ILE A 67 7.88 -3.16 -5.23
CA ILE A 67 9.05 -3.12 -6.12
C ILE A 67 9.32 -1.69 -6.57
N VAL A 68 8.26 -0.97 -6.94
CA VAL A 68 8.30 0.46 -7.21
C VAL A 68 6.92 1.07 -6.98
N TYR A 69 6.89 2.35 -6.62
CA TYR A 69 5.67 3.13 -6.53
C TYR A 69 5.84 4.53 -7.12
N CYS A 70 4.74 5.08 -7.64
CA CYS A 70 4.62 6.47 -8.07
C CYS A 70 3.34 7.04 -7.45
N ILE A 71 3.47 8.15 -6.72
CA ILE A 71 2.38 8.74 -5.96
C ILE A 71 2.18 10.18 -6.44
N ASN A 72 0.99 10.47 -6.94
CA ASN A 72 0.56 11.78 -7.41
C ASN A 72 -0.58 12.30 -6.52
N GLN A 73 -0.89 13.59 -6.61
CA GLN A 73 -1.85 14.24 -5.73
C GLN A 73 -3.27 13.64 -5.74
N ASN A 74 -3.70 13.03 -6.86
CA ASN A 74 -5.03 12.43 -7.01
C ASN A 74 -5.02 10.92 -7.34
N HIS A 75 -3.86 10.28 -7.47
CA HIS A 75 -3.76 8.86 -7.81
C HIS A 75 -2.39 8.29 -7.44
N PHE A 76 -2.28 6.97 -7.37
CA PHE A 76 -1.01 6.28 -7.18
C PHE A 76 -0.94 5.00 -8.02
N HIS A 77 0.29 4.57 -8.28
CA HIS A 77 0.62 3.35 -8.99
C HIS A 77 1.64 2.56 -8.18
N PHE A 78 1.41 1.26 -8.02
CA PHE A 78 2.33 0.34 -7.37
C PHE A 78 2.66 -0.82 -8.31
N ILE A 79 3.90 -1.27 -8.29
CA ILE A 79 4.27 -2.60 -8.77
C ILE A 79 4.56 -3.45 -7.54
N ILE A 80 3.79 -4.52 -7.37
CA ILE A 80 3.91 -5.43 -6.22
C ILE A 80 4.07 -6.88 -6.65
N THR A 81 4.66 -7.69 -5.78
CA THR A 81 4.69 -9.16 -5.88
C THR A 81 4.27 -9.75 -4.52
N PRO A 82 3.63 -10.92 -4.46
CA PRO A 82 3.45 -11.65 -3.20
C PRO A 82 4.79 -11.89 -2.48
N SER A 83 4.80 -11.71 -1.16
CA SER A 83 5.97 -11.96 -0.27
C SER A 83 6.02 -13.40 0.24
#